data_AF-G1V740-F1
#
_entry.id   AF-G1V740-F1
#
_cell.length_a   1.000
_cell.length_b   1.000
_cell.length_c   1.000
_cell.angle_alpha   90.00
_cell.angle_beta   90.00
_cell.angle_gamma   90.00
#
_symmetry.space_group_name_H-M   'P 1'
#
loop_
_entity.id
_entity.type
_entity.pdbx_description
1 polymer ?
#
loop_
_entity_poly.entity_id
_entity_poly.type
_entity_poly.pdbx_seq_one_letter_code
_entity_poly.pdbx_strand_id
1 'polypeptide(L)'
;MMHCLLLPCSLLLCLSLMGCAATNEENLPPVPMPPQITATDLPKQSAPSPAQPQGQTITISTPPDLTASPRQHEPEELAVLLEMKGTAINDTAVNLMRPSAIREAAQLVTFQTAIAWRYKQLVASTEAHSAIMDTAFNFDPLLMTQGDALILPPVLTRAGASLRIESGETATAAQTSYELLAPARYVSVAPTWREFLMADTFPEPEKPNQAVMPKNDKERRIWREAVREAWAQGVAEADQLYADNVSRMVRQYRGVMLYHLLTAQHLLSKVNTASAEIGTKTTDGGNKLHIGQKVYRITTPSAFLPQAQRSRRK
;
A
#
# COMPACT_ATOMS: atom_id res chain seq x y z
N MET A 1 -71.74 63.88 -20.19
CA MET A 1 -72.40 62.58 -20.38
C MET A 1 -71.60 61.58 -19.57
N MET A 2 -72.01 61.23 -18.34
CA MET A 2 -72.97 60.15 -18.01
C MET A 2 -72.52 58.78 -18.57
N HIS A 3 -72.35 57.72 -17.75
CA HIS A 3 -72.47 57.60 -16.28
C HIS A 3 -71.92 56.23 -15.83
N CYS A 4 -71.40 56.13 -14.58
CA CYS A 4 -71.53 55.00 -13.61
C CYS A 4 -71.13 53.56 -14.04
N LEU A 5 -70.70 52.62 -13.17
CA LEU A 5 -70.30 52.52 -11.76
C LEU A 5 -69.40 51.24 -11.67
N LEU A 6 -68.83 50.73 -10.57
CA LEU A 6 -68.99 50.95 -9.13
C LEU A 6 -67.58 50.88 -8.44
N LEU A 7 -67.55 50.68 -7.14
CA LEU A 7 -66.41 50.54 -6.20
C LEU A 7 -66.81 49.41 -5.19
N PRO A 8 -66.15 49.17 -4.02
CA PRO A 8 -64.73 49.00 -3.70
C PRO A 8 -64.47 47.81 -2.73
N CYS A 9 -63.21 47.59 -2.32
CA CYS A 9 -62.90 47.43 -0.88
C CYS A 9 -61.45 47.87 -0.57
N SER A 10 -61.19 48.23 0.69
CA SER A 10 -60.10 49.15 1.09
C SER A 10 -59.40 48.74 2.40
N LEU A 11 -58.35 49.49 2.78
CA LEU A 11 -57.48 49.41 3.99
C LEU A 11 -56.36 48.34 3.89
N LEU A 12 -55.05 48.63 3.94
CA LEU A 12 -54.23 49.82 4.30
C LEU A 12 -53.99 50.03 5.81
N LEU A 13 -52.76 49.68 6.26
CA LEU A 13 -51.83 50.28 7.27
C LEU A 13 -50.87 49.14 7.74
N CYS A 14 -49.54 49.17 7.71
CA CYS A 14 -48.45 50.17 7.93
C CYS A 14 -47.82 50.13 9.34
N LEU A 15 -46.46 50.12 9.36
CA LEU A 15 -45.54 50.47 10.46
C LEU A 15 -45.41 49.46 11.64
N SER A 16 -44.23 49.21 12.24
CA SER A 16 -42.86 49.71 11.99
C SER A 16 -41.74 48.99 12.77
N LEU A 17 -40.51 49.05 12.22
CA LEU A 17 -39.20 49.25 12.88
C LEU A 17 -38.42 48.13 13.62
N MET A 18 -37.12 48.11 13.28
CA MET A 18 -35.91 47.75 14.05
C MET A 18 -35.61 46.29 14.47
N GLY A 19 -34.38 45.84 14.18
CA GLY A 19 -33.61 45.08 15.18
C GLY A 19 -32.65 43.98 14.70
N CYS A 20 -31.39 44.37 14.41
CA CYS A 20 -30.17 43.57 14.62
C CYS A 20 -29.86 42.32 13.77
N ALA A 21 -28.56 42.10 13.60
CA ALA A 21 -27.97 41.04 12.80
C ALA A 21 -27.79 39.72 13.57
N ALA A 22 -27.87 38.61 12.85
CA ALA A 22 -27.21 37.36 13.20
C ALA A 22 -26.75 36.65 11.91
N THR A 23 -25.46 36.35 11.81
CA THR A 23 -24.88 35.51 10.76
C THR A 23 -25.15 34.05 11.09
N ASN A 24 -25.97 33.36 10.29
CA ASN A 24 -26.06 31.90 10.36
C ASN A 24 -25.01 31.28 9.43
N GLU A 25 -24.02 30.62 10.03
CA GLU A 25 -23.21 29.62 9.33
C GLU A 25 -24.05 28.36 9.10
N GLU A 26 -24.20 27.93 7.84
CA GLU A 26 -24.88 26.67 7.53
C GLU A 26 -23.88 25.52 7.34
N ASN A 27 -23.49 24.95 8.49
CA ASN A 27 -23.46 23.52 8.75
C ASN A 27 -22.79 22.60 7.69
N LEU A 28 -21.47 22.40 7.82
CA LEU A 28 -20.76 21.26 7.21
C LEU A 28 -20.80 20.04 8.14
N PRO A 29 -20.98 18.81 7.62
CA PRO A 29 -21.07 17.60 8.45
C PRO A 29 -19.73 17.27 9.14
N PRO A 30 -19.76 16.72 10.37
CA PRO A 30 -18.55 16.44 11.12
C PRO A 30 -17.76 15.26 10.52
N VAL A 31 -16.50 15.49 10.19
CA VAL A 31 -15.54 14.44 9.84
C VAL A 31 -15.05 13.79 11.15
N PRO A 32 -15.10 12.45 11.30
CA PRO A 32 -14.64 11.79 12.53
C PRO A 32 -13.12 11.87 12.65
N MET A 33 -12.63 12.47 13.74
CA MET A 33 -11.22 12.41 14.14
C MET A 33 -10.92 11.13 14.92
N PRO A 34 -9.70 10.56 14.81
CA PRO A 34 -9.30 9.41 15.62
C PRO A 34 -9.16 9.80 17.11
N PRO A 35 -9.45 8.89 18.05
CA PRO A 35 -9.44 9.20 19.47
C PRO A 35 -8.01 9.41 20.01
N GLN A 36 -7.77 10.59 20.59
CA GLN A 36 -6.61 10.84 21.45
C GLN A 36 -6.91 10.30 22.85
N ILE A 37 -6.01 9.47 23.39
CA ILE A 37 -6.11 8.94 24.76
C ILE A 37 -5.36 9.89 25.70
N THR A 38 -6.10 10.75 26.41
CA THR A 38 -5.53 11.60 27.47
C THR A 38 -5.49 10.84 28.79
N ALA A 39 -4.33 10.81 29.44
CA ALA A 39 -4.11 10.04 30.66
C ALA A 39 -4.55 10.82 31.92
N THR A 40 -5.79 10.62 32.36
CA THR A 40 -6.23 10.79 33.76
C THR A 40 -7.57 10.10 33.97
N ASP A 41 -7.59 8.97 34.68
CA ASP A 41 -8.67 8.64 35.63
C ASP A 41 -8.24 7.45 36.52
N LEU A 42 -8.34 7.64 37.84
CA LEU A 42 -7.83 6.70 38.85
C LEU A 42 -8.79 6.68 40.05
N PRO A 43 -9.64 5.64 40.20
CA PRO A 43 -10.51 5.50 41.37
C PRO A 43 -9.76 4.96 42.59
N LYS A 44 -10.12 5.47 43.77
CA LYS A 44 -9.46 5.13 45.05
C LYS A 44 -9.87 3.77 45.63
N GLN A 45 -8.93 3.25 46.40
CA GLN A 45 -8.89 2.01 47.17
C GLN A 45 -10.00 1.85 48.23
N SER A 46 -10.44 0.60 48.40
CA SER A 46 -11.18 0.07 49.57
C SER A 46 -10.42 -1.14 50.12
N ALA A 47 -10.49 -1.41 51.43
CA ALA A 47 -9.70 -2.45 52.12
C ALA A 47 -10.54 -3.10 53.27
N PRO A 48 -10.02 -4.09 54.03
CA PRO A 48 -9.48 -5.39 53.60
C PRO A 48 -9.97 -6.59 54.46
N SER A 49 -9.88 -7.84 53.95
CA SER A 49 -9.54 -9.09 54.70
C SER A 49 -10.00 -10.38 53.98
N PRO A 50 -9.45 -11.58 54.29
CA PRO A 50 -8.20 -11.88 55.01
C PRO A 50 -7.19 -12.69 54.16
N ALA A 51 -6.00 -12.92 54.70
CA ALA A 51 -4.85 -13.47 53.99
C ALA A 51 -4.92 -14.98 53.64
N GLN A 52 -4.30 -15.34 52.52
CA GLN A 52 -3.68 -16.66 52.30
C GLN A 52 -2.25 -16.45 51.78
N PRO A 53 -1.26 -17.28 52.20
CA PRO A 53 0.13 -17.09 51.82
C PRO A 53 0.39 -17.65 50.42
N GLN A 54 0.69 -16.77 49.46
CA GLN A 54 1.28 -17.15 48.18
C GLN A 54 2.62 -16.47 48.05
N GLY A 55 3.69 -17.27 47.95
CA GLY A 55 5.04 -16.76 47.79
C GLY A 55 5.17 -16.00 46.48
N GLN A 56 5.67 -14.76 46.54
CA GLN A 56 6.02 -14.01 45.34
C GLN A 56 7.19 -14.69 44.63
N THR A 57 6.89 -15.54 43.66
CA THR A 57 7.87 -15.88 42.63
C THR A 57 8.01 -14.68 41.72
N ILE A 58 9.09 -13.91 41.89
CA ILE A 58 9.47 -12.89 40.92
C ILE A 58 9.87 -13.64 39.65
N THR A 59 8.98 -13.64 38.65
CA THR A 59 9.29 -14.19 37.32
C THR A 59 10.31 -13.27 36.65
N ILE A 60 11.58 -13.49 36.93
CA ILE A 60 12.68 -12.86 36.20
C ILE A 60 12.59 -13.36 34.77
N SER A 61 12.13 -12.51 33.86
CA SER A 61 12.19 -12.75 32.42
C SER A 61 13.65 -12.69 31.96
N THR A 62 14.39 -13.76 32.22
CA THR A 62 15.74 -13.98 31.70
C THR A 62 15.69 -13.81 30.18
N PRO A 63 16.63 -13.06 29.55
CA PRO A 63 16.66 -12.92 28.10
C PRO A 63 16.72 -14.32 27.45
N PRO A 64 15.98 -14.54 26.35
CA PRO A 64 15.88 -15.87 25.75
C PRO A 64 17.25 -16.35 25.27
N ASP A 65 17.69 -17.53 25.70
CA ASP A 65 18.93 -18.14 25.21
C ASP A 65 18.81 -18.39 23.69
N LEU A 66 19.58 -17.62 22.92
CA LEU A 66 19.63 -17.68 21.47
C LEU A 66 20.47 -18.86 20.95
N THR A 67 21.20 -19.56 21.83
CA THR A 67 22.10 -20.68 21.47
C THR A 67 21.53 -22.08 21.72
N ALA A 68 20.35 -22.17 22.35
CA ALA A 68 19.63 -23.40 22.64
C ALA A 68 19.21 -24.18 21.37
N SER A 69 18.90 -25.47 21.50
CA SER A 69 18.26 -26.28 20.43
C SER A 69 16.84 -25.79 20.09
N PRO A 70 16.20 -26.30 19.01
CA PRO A 70 14.82 -25.96 18.66
C PRO A 70 13.83 -26.22 19.79
N ARG A 71 12.83 -25.34 19.94
CA ARG A 71 11.74 -25.45 20.93
C ARG A 71 10.50 -26.04 20.27
N GLN A 72 9.68 -26.77 21.04
CA GLN A 72 8.47 -27.47 20.52
C GLN A 72 7.40 -26.58 19.87
N HIS A 73 7.48 -25.25 20.03
CA HIS A 73 6.54 -24.28 19.46
C HIS A 73 7.20 -23.33 18.43
N GLU A 74 8.43 -23.60 18.00
CA GLU A 74 9.10 -22.84 16.92
C GLU A 74 8.66 -23.39 15.55
N PRO A 75 8.63 -22.56 14.48
CA PRO A 75 8.30 -23.01 13.12
C PRO A 75 9.22 -24.15 12.63
N GLU A 76 8.69 -25.08 11.85
CA GLU A 76 9.46 -26.22 11.33
C GLU A 76 10.65 -25.75 10.47
N GLU A 77 10.44 -24.72 9.66
CA GLU A 77 11.46 -24.10 8.82
C GLU A 77 12.61 -23.50 9.65
N LEU A 78 12.29 -22.89 10.81
CA LEU A 78 13.29 -22.40 11.76
C LEU A 78 14.02 -23.57 12.46
N ALA A 79 13.29 -24.61 12.84
CA ALA A 79 13.87 -25.80 13.47
C ALA A 79 14.87 -26.53 12.55
N VAL A 80 14.56 -26.64 11.25
CA VAL A 80 15.46 -27.19 10.23
C VAL A 80 16.75 -26.36 10.13
N LEU A 81 16.65 -25.03 10.07
CA LEU A 81 17.81 -24.14 10.02
C LEU A 81 18.69 -24.26 11.28
N LEU A 82 18.10 -24.36 12.47
CA LEU A 82 18.81 -24.47 13.74
C LEU A 82 19.62 -25.77 13.92
N GLU A 83 19.31 -26.82 13.16
CA GLU A 83 19.99 -28.14 13.23
C GLU A 83 20.86 -28.49 12.01
N MET A 84 21.00 -27.59 11.03
CA MET A 84 21.92 -27.75 9.90
C MET A 84 23.39 -27.98 10.34
N LYS A 85 24.06 -28.97 9.73
CA LYS A 85 25.44 -29.40 10.05
C LYS A 85 26.23 -29.70 8.78
N GLY A 86 27.50 -29.32 8.74
CA GLY A 86 28.41 -29.62 7.62
C GLY A 86 29.15 -30.95 7.78
N THR A 87 29.61 -31.51 6.66
CA THR A 87 30.52 -32.67 6.65
C THR A 87 31.96 -32.22 6.85
N ALA A 88 32.74 -32.98 7.61
CA ALA A 88 34.13 -32.64 7.92
C ALA A 88 35.06 -32.96 6.73
N ILE A 89 35.60 -31.91 6.10
CA ILE A 89 36.75 -31.97 5.21
C ILE A 89 37.91 -31.23 5.90
N ASN A 90 39.11 -31.80 5.84
CA ASN A 90 40.29 -31.35 6.61
C ASN A 90 40.70 -29.90 6.25
N ASP A 91 41.04 -29.11 7.28
CA ASP A 91 41.21 -27.65 7.17
C ASP A 91 42.64 -27.21 6.77
N THR A 92 42.72 -26.12 6.02
CA THR A 92 43.87 -25.20 6.08
C THR A 92 43.45 -23.73 5.95
N ALA A 93 43.97 -22.90 6.87
CA ALA A 93 44.27 -21.47 6.66
C ALA A 93 43.14 -20.42 6.43
N VAL A 94 42.02 -20.45 7.16
CA VAL A 94 41.16 -19.23 7.37
C VAL A 94 40.63 -19.10 8.82
N ASN A 95 41.51 -19.15 9.82
CA ASN A 95 41.08 -19.34 11.22
C ASN A 95 40.43 -18.10 11.89
N LEU A 96 40.57 -16.89 11.31
CA LEU A 96 40.01 -15.65 11.88
C LEU A 96 38.73 -15.15 11.19
N MET A 97 38.53 -15.42 9.89
CA MET A 97 37.32 -15.03 9.15
C MET A 97 36.26 -16.14 9.10
N ARG A 98 36.59 -17.38 9.50
CA ARG A 98 35.63 -18.49 9.56
C ARG A 98 34.41 -18.18 10.45
N PRO A 99 34.53 -17.57 11.64
CA PRO A 99 33.37 -17.22 12.46
C PRO A 99 32.41 -16.19 11.84
N SER A 100 32.92 -15.22 11.06
CA SER A 100 32.06 -14.25 10.36
C SER A 100 31.42 -14.89 9.13
N ALA A 101 32.16 -15.65 8.32
CA ALA A 101 31.61 -16.36 7.16
C ALA A 101 30.50 -17.36 7.53
N ILE A 102 30.61 -18.07 8.67
CA ILE A 102 29.54 -18.95 9.19
C ILE A 102 28.32 -18.11 9.61
N ARG A 103 28.52 -16.96 10.26
CA ARG A 103 27.42 -16.05 10.64
C ARG A 103 26.70 -15.47 9.42
N GLU A 104 27.44 -14.95 8.45
CA GLU A 104 26.89 -14.37 7.21
C GLU A 104 26.12 -15.42 6.40
N ALA A 105 26.65 -16.64 6.28
CA ALA A 105 25.96 -17.74 5.62
C ALA A 105 24.68 -18.16 6.36
N ALA A 106 24.71 -18.20 7.70
CA ALA A 106 23.53 -18.45 8.53
C ALA A 106 22.47 -17.35 8.35
N GLN A 107 22.90 -16.09 8.37
CA GLN A 107 22.02 -14.93 8.21
C GLN A 107 21.34 -14.94 6.84
N LEU A 108 22.10 -15.15 5.75
CA LEU A 108 21.56 -15.13 4.38
C LEU A 108 20.46 -16.17 4.14
N VAL A 109 20.72 -17.45 4.41
CA VAL A 109 19.72 -18.52 4.22
C VAL A 109 18.52 -18.30 5.14
N THR A 110 18.75 -17.86 6.37
CA THR A 110 17.68 -17.68 7.35
C THR A 110 16.79 -16.49 7.00
N PHE A 111 17.37 -15.39 6.53
CA PHE A 111 16.63 -14.20 6.12
C PHE A 111 15.72 -14.51 4.92
N GLN A 112 16.25 -15.17 3.89
CA GLN A 112 15.45 -15.64 2.74
C GLN A 112 14.32 -16.59 3.17
N THR A 113 14.62 -17.58 4.02
CA THR A 113 13.63 -18.55 4.50
C THR A 113 12.56 -17.90 5.37
N ALA A 114 12.94 -17.03 6.31
CA ALA A 114 12.03 -16.31 7.20
C ALA A 114 11.08 -15.40 6.42
N ILE A 115 11.59 -14.70 5.40
CA ILE A 115 10.76 -13.85 4.55
C ILE A 115 9.74 -14.69 3.77
N ALA A 116 10.19 -15.73 3.06
CA ALA A 116 9.31 -16.59 2.27
C ALA A 116 8.23 -17.25 3.14
N TRP A 117 8.61 -17.74 4.33
CA TRP A 117 7.71 -18.31 5.33
C TRP A 117 6.66 -17.31 5.81
N ARG A 118 7.10 -16.12 6.24
CA ARG A 118 6.22 -15.10 6.81
C ARG A 118 5.27 -14.56 5.74
N TYR A 119 5.78 -14.26 4.56
CA TYR A 119 4.98 -13.70 3.47
C TYR A 119 3.90 -14.69 3.01
N LYS A 120 4.20 -16.00 2.96
CA LYS A 120 3.20 -17.04 2.70
C LYS A 120 2.04 -17.02 3.69
N GLN A 121 2.28 -16.73 4.97
CA GLN A 121 1.22 -16.57 5.97
C GLN A 121 0.36 -15.32 5.72
N LEU A 122 0.98 -14.18 5.41
CA LEU A 122 0.29 -12.92 5.13
C LEU A 122 -0.63 -13.06 3.91
N VAL A 123 -0.13 -13.71 2.85
CA VAL A 123 -0.89 -14.02 1.64
C VAL A 123 -2.05 -14.99 1.93
N ALA A 124 -1.80 -16.08 2.65
CA ALA A 124 -2.86 -17.04 3.01
C ALA A 124 -3.97 -16.42 3.87
N SER A 125 -3.60 -15.56 4.83
CA SER A 125 -4.53 -14.78 5.64
C SER A 125 -5.40 -13.84 4.78
N THR A 126 -4.84 -13.32 3.70
CA THR A 126 -5.54 -12.40 2.79
C THR A 126 -6.44 -13.13 1.79
N GLU A 127 -6.05 -14.32 1.31
CA GLU A 127 -6.93 -15.19 0.52
C GLU A 127 -8.15 -15.68 1.30
N ALA A 128 -8.03 -15.87 2.62
CA ALA A 128 -9.19 -16.15 3.48
C ALA A 128 -10.24 -15.00 3.46
N HIS A 129 -9.85 -13.80 3.02
CA HIS A 129 -10.71 -12.62 2.86
C HIS A 129 -10.88 -12.21 1.38
N SER A 130 -10.57 -13.10 0.45
CA SER A 130 -10.56 -12.86 -1.00
C SER A 130 -11.80 -12.14 -1.54
N ALA A 131 -13.01 -12.61 -1.21
CA ALA A 131 -14.24 -11.99 -1.69
C ALA A 131 -14.40 -10.50 -1.30
N ILE A 132 -13.85 -10.11 -0.13
CA ILE A 132 -13.82 -8.71 0.31
C ILE A 132 -12.81 -7.93 -0.53
N MET A 133 -11.63 -8.51 -0.77
CA MET A 133 -10.56 -7.90 -1.58
C MET A 133 -10.97 -7.74 -3.05
N ASP A 134 -11.61 -8.75 -3.64
CA ASP A 134 -12.17 -8.75 -5.00
C ASP A 134 -13.22 -7.63 -5.15
N THR A 135 -14.05 -7.40 -4.13
CA THR A 135 -15.06 -6.34 -4.12
C THR A 135 -14.45 -4.95 -3.90
N ALA A 136 -13.51 -4.82 -2.96
CA ALA A 136 -12.93 -3.54 -2.56
C ALA A 136 -11.95 -2.95 -3.59
N PHE A 137 -11.25 -3.81 -4.33
CA PHE A 137 -10.22 -3.43 -5.31
C PHE A 137 -10.59 -3.90 -6.72
N ASN A 138 -11.85 -3.73 -7.12
CA ASN A 138 -12.31 -4.07 -8.46
C ASN A 138 -11.88 -3.02 -9.50
N PHE A 139 -10.90 -3.36 -10.34
CA PHE A 139 -10.42 -2.47 -11.41
C PHE A 139 -11.30 -2.48 -12.67
N ASP A 140 -12.15 -3.49 -12.90
CA ASP A 140 -12.97 -3.62 -14.12
C ASP A 140 -13.78 -2.36 -14.47
N PRO A 141 -14.60 -1.78 -13.56
CA PRO A 141 -15.40 -0.59 -13.88
C PRO A 141 -14.57 0.69 -14.04
N LEU A 142 -13.27 0.63 -13.74
CA LEU A 142 -12.34 1.75 -13.88
C LEU A 142 -11.55 1.70 -15.19
N LEU A 143 -11.58 0.59 -15.93
CA LEU A 143 -10.92 0.50 -17.24
C LEU A 143 -11.66 1.32 -18.29
N MET A 144 -10.93 1.78 -19.30
CA MET A 144 -11.51 2.29 -20.54
C MET A 144 -11.43 1.20 -21.61
N THR A 145 -12.36 1.22 -22.57
CA THR A 145 -12.42 0.25 -23.66
C THR A 145 -12.27 0.95 -25.01
N GLN A 146 -11.63 0.27 -25.97
CA GLN A 146 -11.58 0.69 -27.36
C GLN A 146 -11.79 -0.52 -28.26
N GLY A 147 -13.03 -0.76 -28.66
CA GLY A 147 -13.41 -2.02 -29.29
C GLY A 147 -13.09 -3.18 -28.34
N ASP A 148 -12.30 -4.13 -28.82
CA ASP A 148 -11.90 -5.33 -28.07
C ASP A 148 -10.74 -5.09 -27.09
N ALA A 149 -10.12 -3.91 -27.12
CA ALA A 149 -8.93 -3.60 -26.32
C ALA A 149 -9.28 -2.91 -24.99
N LEU A 150 -8.72 -3.42 -23.89
CA LEU A 150 -8.78 -2.80 -22.56
C LEU A 150 -7.64 -1.82 -22.36
N ILE A 151 -7.93 -0.68 -21.72
CA ILE A 151 -6.97 0.38 -21.43
C ILE A 151 -7.04 0.70 -19.93
N LEU A 152 -5.93 0.45 -19.24
CA LEU A 152 -5.73 0.95 -17.88
C LEU A 152 -5.50 2.47 -17.95
N PRO A 153 -6.28 3.30 -17.24
CA PRO A 153 -6.07 4.74 -17.23
C PRO A 153 -4.73 5.17 -16.61
N PRO A 154 -4.34 6.44 -16.80
CA PRO A 154 -3.19 7.01 -16.11
C PRO A 154 -3.34 6.88 -14.59
N VAL A 155 -2.26 6.52 -13.91
CA VAL A 155 -2.21 6.49 -12.45
C VAL A 155 -1.78 7.88 -11.97
N LEU A 156 -2.63 8.55 -11.21
CA LEU A 156 -2.36 9.87 -10.66
C LEU A 156 -2.13 9.82 -9.14
N THR A 157 -1.53 10.86 -8.57
CA THR A 157 -1.55 11.09 -7.11
C THR A 157 -1.96 12.52 -6.78
N ARG A 158 -2.40 12.71 -5.54
CA ARG A 158 -2.73 14.01 -4.95
C ARG A 158 -1.88 14.19 -3.69
N ALA A 159 -1.04 15.22 -3.68
CA ALA A 159 -0.44 15.75 -2.46
C ALA A 159 -1.33 16.86 -1.88
N GLY A 160 -1.30 17.01 -0.56
CA GLY A 160 -1.96 18.10 0.16
C GLY A 160 -1.22 19.43 0.04
N ALA A 161 -1.33 20.27 1.06
CA ALA A 161 -0.58 21.51 1.12
C ALA A 161 0.93 21.24 1.17
N SER A 162 1.71 21.91 0.31
CA SER A 162 3.15 21.76 0.20
C SER A 162 3.82 23.12 0.07
N LEU A 163 4.92 23.33 0.80
CA LEU A 163 5.84 24.45 0.59
C LEU A 163 7.15 23.88 0.05
N ARG A 164 7.57 24.33 -1.13
CA ARG A 164 8.89 24.08 -1.69
C ARG A 164 9.71 25.35 -1.54
N ILE A 165 10.91 25.25 -0.99
CA ILE A 165 11.87 26.35 -0.94
C ILE A 165 12.84 26.10 -2.10
N GLU A 166 12.84 26.97 -3.12
CA GLU A 166 13.80 26.89 -4.23
C GLU A 166 15.12 27.58 -3.91
N SER A 167 15.09 28.64 -3.09
CA SER A 167 16.26 29.41 -2.67
C SER A 167 16.00 30.10 -1.32
N GLY A 168 17.01 30.77 -0.74
CA GLY A 168 16.80 31.60 0.46
C GLY A 168 15.82 32.77 0.27
N GLU A 169 15.50 33.12 -0.98
CA GLU A 169 14.61 34.24 -1.34
C GLU A 169 13.33 33.77 -2.06
N THR A 170 13.19 32.48 -2.36
CA THR A 170 12.11 31.94 -3.20
C THR A 170 11.53 30.67 -2.60
N ALA A 171 10.21 30.69 -2.39
CA ALA A 171 9.46 29.50 -2.00
C ALA A 171 8.08 29.46 -2.70
N THR A 172 7.78 28.34 -3.34
CA THR A 172 6.46 28.04 -3.92
C THR A 172 5.57 27.29 -2.94
N ALA A 173 4.43 27.86 -2.60
CA ALA A 173 3.36 27.17 -1.86
C ALA A 173 2.25 26.70 -2.80
N ALA A 174 1.76 25.47 -2.59
CA ALA A 174 0.58 24.93 -3.25
C ALA A 174 -0.37 24.32 -2.19
N GLN A 175 -1.68 24.53 -2.32
CA GLN A 175 -2.68 23.93 -1.41
C GLN A 175 -3.01 22.47 -1.73
N THR A 176 -2.80 22.07 -2.98
CA THR A 176 -2.95 20.71 -3.48
C THR A 176 -2.14 20.61 -4.77
N SER A 177 -1.36 19.54 -4.89
CA SER A 177 -0.58 19.25 -6.09
C SER A 177 -1.03 17.90 -6.66
N TYR A 178 -1.15 17.82 -7.99
CA TYR A 178 -1.45 16.57 -8.69
C TYR A 178 -0.26 16.17 -9.56
N GLU A 179 0.01 14.87 -9.61
CA GLU A 179 1.13 14.31 -10.37
C GLU A 179 0.67 13.06 -11.13
N LEU A 180 1.19 12.88 -12.35
CA LEU A 180 0.98 11.69 -13.16
C LEU A 180 2.13 10.72 -12.93
N LEU A 181 1.82 9.58 -12.31
CA LEU A 181 2.78 8.57 -11.87
C LEU A 181 3.04 7.50 -12.93
N ALA A 182 2.02 7.18 -13.74
CA ALA A 182 2.14 6.28 -14.87
C ALA A 182 1.15 6.69 -15.98
N PRO A 183 1.56 6.64 -17.26
CA PRO A 183 0.66 6.91 -18.38
C PRO A 183 -0.36 5.78 -18.55
N ALA A 184 -1.43 6.06 -19.29
CA ALA A 184 -2.37 5.04 -19.74
C ALA A 184 -1.66 4.00 -20.63
N ARG A 185 -2.10 2.74 -20.53
CA ARG A 185 -1.56 1.63 -21.33
C ARG A 185 -2.63 0.61 -21.66
N TYR A 186 -2.46 -0.08 -22.78
CA TYR A 186 -3.25 -1.28 -23.06
C TYR A 186 -2.91 -2.39 -22.07
N VAL A 187 -3.92 -3.16 -21.69
CA VAL A 187 -3.80 -4.35 -20.84
C VAL A 187 -4.62 -5.49 -21.47
N SER A 188 -4.22 -6.74 -21.24
CA SER A 188 -4.97 -7.91 -21.70
C SER A 188 -6.10 -8.30 -20.74
N VAL A 189 -5.92 -8.01 -19.45
CA VAL A 189 -6.87 -8.28 -18.36
C VAL A 189 -6.87 -7.09 -17.39
N ALA A 190 -7.91 -6.97 -16.58
CA ALA A 190 -7.92 -6.00 -15.49
C ALA A 190 -6.90 -6.41 -14.40
N PRO A 191 -6.12 -5.46 -13.85
CA PRO A 191 -5.25 -5.75 -12.72
C PRO A 191 -6.07 -6.24 -11.52
N THR A 192 -5.57 -7.27 -10.85
CA THR A 192 -6.18 -7.79 -9.62
C THR A 192 -5.28 -7.52 -8.41
N TRP A 193 -5.85 -7.49 -7.21
CA TRP A 193 -5.07 -7.35 -5.97
C TRP A 193 -4.02 -8.47 -5.81
N ARG A 194 -4.29 -9.65 -6.38
CA ARG A 194 -3.37 -10.81 -6.39
C ARG A 194 -2.07 -10.51 -7.11
N GLU A 195 -2.09 -9.74 -8.21
CA GLU A 195 -0.87 -9.32 -8.93
C GLU A 195 0.08 -8.47 -8.08
N PHE A 196 -0.43 -7.78 -7.05
CA PHE A 196 0.42 -6.99 -6.15
C PHE A 196 0.94 -7.80 -4.96
N LEU A 197 0.15 -8.78 -4.50
CA LEU A 197 0.41 -9.50 -3.25
C LEU A 197 0.96 -10.92 -3.46
N MET A 198 0.92 -11.47 -4.68
CA MET A 198 1.20 -12.89 -4.98
C MET A 198 2.11 -13.11 -6.19
N ALA A 199 2.77 -12.07 -6.70
CA ALA A 199 3.61 -12.17 -7.90
C ALA A 199 4.91 -12.97 -7.63
N ASP A 200 4.82 -14.30 -7.61
CA ASP A 200 5.88 -15.32 -7.60
C ASP A 200 7.12 -14.94 -6.76
N THR A 201 6.89 -14.36 -5.57
CA THR A 201 7.80 -13.33 -5.05
C THR A 201 9.07 -13.88 -4.39
N PHE A 202 9.14 -15.19 -4.10
CA PHE A 202 10.28 -15.79 -3.41
C PHE A 202 10.74 -17.07 -4.11
N PRO A 203 11.96 -17.08 -4.70
CA PRO A 203 12.60 -18.33 -5.10
C PRO A 203 12.89 -19.20 -3.87
N GLU A 204 13.14 -20.50 -4.10
CA GLU A 204 13.60 -21.40 -3.03
C GLU A 204 14.89 -20.82 -2.39
N PRO A 205 15.00 -20.72 -1.05
CA PRO A 205 16.17 -20.16 -0.38
C PRO A 205 17.48 -20.84 -0.81
N GLU A 206 18.52 -20.03 -1.00
CA GLU A 206 19.83 -20.51 -1.44
C GLU A 206 20.42 -21.46 -0.39
N LYS A 207 20.80 -22.65 -0.83
CA LYS A 207 21.38 -23.69 0.05
C LYS A 207 22.80 -23.27 0.44
N PRO A 208 23.13 -23.15 1.75
CA PRO A 208 24.45 -22.74 2.19
C PRO A 208 25.56 -23.62 1.63
N ASN A 209 26.68 -23.01 1.22
CA ASN A 209 27.85 -23.75 0.81
C ASN A 209 28.37 -24.62 1.98
N GLN A 210 28.60 -25.92 1.73
CA GLN A 210 29.05 -26.88 2.73
C GLN A 210 30.32 -26.44 3.48
N ALA A 211 31.19 -25.64 2.86
CA ALA A 211 32.42 -25.12 3.48
C ALA A 211 32.18 -24.16 4.67
N VAL A 212 31.07 -23.41 4.65
CA VAL A 212 30.67 -22.43 5.67
C VAL A 212 29.60 -22.97 6.64
N MET A 213 29.27 -24.25 6.55
CA MET A 213 28.42 -24.90 7.55
C MET A 213 29.19 -25.13 8.87
N PRO A 214 28.51 -25.09 10.03
CA PRO A 214 29.14 -25.32 11.33
C PRO A 214 29.60 -26.78 11.45
N LYS A 215 30.88 -26.99 11.75
CA LYS A 215 31.51 -28.31 11.95
C LYS A 215 31.55 -28.74 13.42
N ASN A 216 31.63 -27.79 14.36
CA ASN A 216 31.82 -28.04 15.80
C ASN A 216 30.80 -27.28 16.67
N ASP A 217 30.70 -27.61 17.96
CA ASP A 217 29.67 -27.02 18.84
C ASP A 217 29.87 -25.52 19.11
N LYS A 218 31.11 -25.00 19.02
CA LYS A 218 31.38 -23.56 19.12
C LYS A 218 30.81 -22.81 17.91
N GLU A 219 31.09 -23.32 16.71
CA GLU A 219 30.50 -22.82 15.45
C GLU A 219 28.97 -22.97 15.45
N ARG A 220 28.43 -24.06 16.00
CA ARG A 220 26.97 -24.26 16.10
C ARG A 220 26.29 -23.24 17.01
N ARG A 221 26.93 -22.79 18.09
CA ARG A 221 26.41 -21.69 18.92
C ARG A 221 26.32 -20.38 18.14
N ILE A 222 27.37 -20.02 17.40
CA ILE A 222 27.40 -18.84 16.52
C ILE A 222 26.33 -18.93 15.43
N TRP A 223 26.18 -20.10 14.80
CA TRP A 223 25.14 -20.38 13.81
C TRP A 223 23.74 -20.17 14.40
N ARG A 224 23.40 -20.79 15.53
CA ARG A 224 22.06 -20.67 16.14
C ARG A 224 21.71 -19.25 16.58
N GLU A 225 22.68 -18.53 17.13
CA GLU A 225 22.55 -17.11 17.49
C GLU A 225 22.22 -16.27 16.23
N ALA A 226 23.02 -16.44 15.18
CA ALA A 226 22.83 -15.76 13.89
C ALA A 226 21.50 -16.11 13.21
N VAL A 227 21.09 -17.38 13.25
CA VAL A 227 19.77 -17.84 12.76
C VAL A 227 18.65 -17.14 13.52
N ARG A 228 18.65 -17.13 14.86
CA ARG A 228 17.56 -16.50 15.62
C ARG A 228 17.49 -15.00 15.42
N GLU A 229 18.63 -14.32 15.30
CA GLU A 229 18.69 -12.90 14.98
C GLU A 229 18.12 -12.61 13.58
N ALA A 230 18.62 -13.31 12.55
CA ALA A 230 18.20 -13.14 11.16
C ALA A 230 16.74 -13.53 10.93
N TRP A 231 16.22 -14.52 11.67
CA TRP A 231 14.81 -14.92 11.58
C TRP A 231 13.88 -13.79 12.03
N ALA A 232 14.19 -13.14 13.15
CA ALA A 232 13.41 -11.99 13.64
C ALA A 232 13.46 -10.81 12.65
N GLN A 233 14.63 -10.55 12.06
CA GLN A 233 14.80 -9.51 11.02
C GLN A 233 14.02 -9.85 9.75
N GLY A 234 14.08 -11.09 9.25
CA GLY A 234 13.37 -11.52 8.04
C GLY A 234 11.85 -11.55 8.20
N VAL A 235 11.33 -11.88 9.39
CA VAL A 235 9.90 -11.74 9.69
C VAL A 235 9.46 -10.27 9.62
N ALA A 236 10.24 -9.35 10.21
CA ALA A 236 9.94 -7.92 10.16
C ALA A 236 10.02 -7.35 8.73
N GLU A 237 11.02 -7.77 7.94
CA GLU A 237 11.18 -7.36 6.55
C GLU A 237 10.01 -7.84 5.67
N ALA A 238 9.52 -9.08 5.87
CA ALA A 238 8.36 -9.58 5.16
C ALA A 238 7.08 -8.78 5.48
N ASP A 239 6.88 -8.39 6.74
CA ASP A 239 5.77 -7.53 7.15
C ASP A 239 5.86 -6.14 6.49
N GLN A 240 7.07 -5.55 6.38
CA GLN A 240 7.29 -4.28 5.66
C GLN A 240 7.05 -4.41 4.15
N LEU A 241 7.66 -5.39 3.49
CA LEU A 241 7.51 -5.64 2.06
C LEU A 241 6.05 -5.91 1.67
N TYR A 242 5.31 -6.61 2.53
CA TYR A 242 3.87 -6.80 2.35
C TYR A 242 3.09 -5.46 2.47
N ALA A 243 3.38 -4.65 3.49
CA ALA A 243 2.76 -3.32 3.65
C ALA A 243 3.06 -2.38 2.48
N ASP A 244 4.26 -2.44 1.91
CA ASP A 244 4.68 -1.72 0.71
C ASP A 244 3.91 -2.16 -0.55
N ASN A 245 3.69 -3.46 -0.71
CA ASN A 245 2.91 -4.01 -1.81
C ASN A 245 1.43 -3.61 -1.72
N VAL A 246 0.83 -3.68 -0.52
CA VAL A 246 -0.52 -3.14 -0.24
C VAL A 246 -0.56 -1.63 -0.55
N SER A 247 0.46 -0.87 -0.15
CA SER A 247 0.54 0.57 -0.41
C SER A 247 0.65 0.89 -1.91
N ARG A 248 1.44 0.13 -2.67
CA ARG A 248 1.51 0.21 -4.15
C ARG A 248 0.14 -0.04 -4.78
N MET A 249 -0.55 -1.11 -4.38
CA MET A 249 -1.88 -1.48 -4.87
C MET A 249 -2.91 -0.38 -4.60
N VAL A 250 -3.02 0.07 -3.33
CA VAL A 250 -3.96 1.13 -2.92
C VAL A 250 -3.69 2.44 -3.66
N ARG A 251 -2.41 2.81 -3.84
CA ARG A 251 -2.00 3.99 -4.61
C ARG A 251 -2.37 3.86 -6.09
N GLN A 252 -2.18 2.69 -6.71
CA GLN A 252 -2.59 2.47 -8.10
C GLN A 252 -4.11 2.57 -8.27
N TYR A 253 -4.87 1.87 -7.43
CA TYR A 253 -6.34 1.88 -7.46
C TYR A 253 -6.91 3.30 -7.28
N ARG A 254 -6.51 4.00 -6.22
CA ARG A 254 -6.92 5.39 -5.97
C ARG A 254 -6.46 6.35 -7.07
N GLY A 255 -5.29 6.12 -7.65
CA GLY A 255 -4.76 6.94 -8.74
C GLY A 255 -5.54 6.81 -10.04
N VAL A 256 -6.07 5.61 -10.34
CA VAL A 256 -6.99 5.39 -11.46
C VAL A 256 -8.37 6.00 -11.18
N MET A 257 -8.90 5.91 -9.95
CA MET A 257 -10.14 6.62 -9.58
C MET A 257 -9.99 8.14 -9.71
N LEU A 258 -8.82 8.68 -9.33
CA LEU A 258 -8.51 10.10 -9.41
C LEU A 258 -8.47 10.61 -10.87
N TYR A 259 -8.04 9.79 -11.83
CA TYR A 259 -8.15 10.12 -13.26
C TYR A 259 -9.61 10.40 -13.67
N HIS A 260 -10.54 9.53 -13.29
CA HIS A 260 -11.97 9.71 -13.61
C HIS A 260 -12.54 10.97 -12.94
N LEU A 261 -12.16 11.25 -11.69
CA LEU A 261 -12.55 12.48 -10.99
C LEU A 261 -12.04 13.75 -11.69
N LEU A 262 -10.75 13.81 -12.03
CA LEU A 262 -10.16 15.02 -12.62
C LEU A 262 -10.59 15.25 -14.08
N THR A 263 -10.87 14.19 -14.84
CA THR A 263 -11.45 14.33 -16.19
C THR A 263 -12.91 14.78 -16.15
N ALA A 264 -13.70 14.33 -15.17
CA ALA A 264 -15.06 14.83 -14.95
C ALA A 264 -15.07 16.31 -14.48
N GLN A 265 -14.07 16.74 -13.72
CA GLN A 265 -13.88 18.13 -13.29
C GLN A 265 -13.21 19.03 -14.34
N HIS A 266 -12.89 18.51 -15.54
CA HIS A 266 -12.16 19.22 -16.59
C HIS A 266 -10.79 19.78 -16.14
N LEU A 267 -10.14 19.13 -15.17
CA LEU A 267 -8.78 19.42 -14.69
C LEU A 267 -7.72 18.57 -15.40
N LEU A 268 -8.14 17.53 -16.12
CA LEU A 268 -7.28 16.64 -16.90
C LEU A 268 -7.94 16.34 -18.25
N SER A 269 -7.16 16.29 -19.33
CA SER A 269 -7.64 15.80 -20.62
C SER A 269 -7.86 14.28 -20.57
N LYS A 270 -8.89 13.81 -21.29
CA LYS A 270 -9.11 12.38 -21.51
C LYS A 270 -8.00 11.82 -22.42
N VAL A 271 -7.65 10.55 -22.23
CA VAL A 271 -6.75 9.83 -23.15
C VAL A 271 -7.42 9.74 -24.52
N ASN A 272 -6.70 10.14 -25.57
CA ASN A 272 -7.18 9.99 -26.94
C ASN A 272 -6.60 8.74 -27.60
N THR A 273 -7.41 8.03 -28.37
CA THR A 273 -7.08 6.73 -28.95
C THR A 273 -7.50 6.66 -30.42
N ALA A 274 -6.82 5.83 -31.19
CA ALA A 274 -7.17 5.52 -32.57
C ALA A 274 -6.99 4.03 -32.85
N SER A 275 -7.78 3.51 -33.78
CA SER A 275 -7.75 2.12 -34.21
C SER A 275 -7.77 2.06 -35.73
N ALA A 276 -7.01 1.12 -36.29
CA ALA A 276 -6.98 0.85 -37.73
C ALA A 276 -7.22 -0.64 -37.98
N GLU A 277 -8.14 -0.95 -38.89
CA GLU A 277 -8.32 -2.32 -39.40
C GLU A 277 -7.40 -2.52 -40.60
N ILE A 278 -6.51 -3.51 -40.50
CA ILE A 278 -5.50 -3.85 -41.51
C ILE A 278 -6.03 -4.95 -42.46
N GLY A 279 -7.10 -5.65 -42.07
CA GLY A 279 -7.70 -6.72 -42.87
C GLY A 279 -6.84 -7.98 -42.87
N THR A 280 -6.46 -8.46 -44.05
CA THR A 280 -5.59 -9.63 -44.22
C THR A 280 -4.14 -9.22 -44.47
N LYS A 281 -3.21 -9.68 -43.63
CA LYS A 281 -1.78 -9.37 -43.77
C LYS A 281 -0.93 -10.62 -43.56
N THR A 282 0.01 -10.86 -44.48
CA THR A 282 1.09 -11.83 -44.26
C THR A 282 2.29 -11.19 -43.56
N THR A 283 2.85 -11.90 -42.59
CA THR A 283 4.05 -11.55 -41.81
C THR A 283 5.07 -12.70 -41.94
N ASP A 284 6.29 -12.51 -41.46
CA ASP A 284 7.38 -13.49 -41.48
C ASP A 284 7.63 -14.10 -42.87
N GLY A 285 7.75 -13.23 -43.88
CA GLY A 285 8.05 -13.63 -45.27
C GLY A 285 6.92 -14.39 -45.98
N GLY A 286 5.72 -14.48 -45.38
CA GLY A 286 4.59 -15.25 -45.92
C GLY A 286 4.15 -16.42 -45.03
N ASN A 287 4.97 -16.80 -44.04
CA ASN A 287 4.71 -17.98 -43.19
C ASN A 287 3.60 -17.76 -42.14
N LYS A 288 3.14 -16.53 -41.91
CA LYS A 288 2.02 -16.21 -41.02
C LYS A 288 1.00 -15.35 -41.76
N LEU A 289 -0.26 -15.79 -41.80
CA LEU A 289 -1.38 -14.99 -42.28
C LEU A 289 -2.22 -14.53 -41.08
N HIS A 290 -2.35 -13.21 -40.91
CA HIS A 290 -3.32 -12.61 -40.01
C HIS A 290 -4.57 -12.24 -40.83
N ILE A 291 -5.75 -12.56 -40.31
CA ILE A 291 -7.06 -12.25 -40.91
C ILE A 291 -7.83 -11.38 -39.92
N GLY A 292 -8.43 -10.29 -40.39
CA GLY A 292 -9.17 -9.35 -39.53
C GLY A 292 -8.29 -8.58 -38.54
N GLN A 293 -7.01 -8.38 -38.86
CA GLN A 293 -6.07 -7.75 -37.93
C GLN A 293 -6.48 -6.30 -37.63
N LYS A 294 -6.59 -5.96 -36.34
CA LYS A 294 -6.79 -4.58 -35.85
C LYS A 294 -5.55 -4.11 -35.09
N VAL A 295 -5.25 -2.82 -35.17
CA VAL A 295 -4.18 -2.19 -34.40
C VAL A 295 -4.75 -1.00 -33.63
N TYR A 296 -4.49 -0.97 -32.33
CA TYR A 296 -4.93 0.06 -31.39
C TYR A 296 -3.74 0.92 -30.95
N ARG A 297 -3.92 2.23 -30.82
CA ARG A 297 -2.85 3.16 -30.42
C ARG A 297 -3.41 4.31 -29.58
N ILE A 298 -2.76 4.61 -28.47
CA ILE A 298 -2.97 5.87 -27.74
C ILE A 298 -2.29 6.98 -28.57
N THR A 299 -3.09 7.92 -29.06
CA THR A 299 -2.64 9.02 -29.95
C THR A 299 -2.28 10.28 -29.16
N THR A 300 -2.93 10.49 -28.01
CA THR A 300 -2.61 11.62 -27.12
C THR A 300 -2.75 11.17 -25.66
N PRO A 301 -1.68 11.22 -24.86
CA PRO A 301 -1.77 10.94 -23.43
C PRO A 301 -2.53 12.06 -22.70
N SER A 302 -3.04 11.76 -21.51
CA SER A 302 -3.63 12.77 -20.64
C SER A 302 -2.61 13.79 -20.16
N ALA A 303 -3.05 15.04 -20.06
CA ALA A 303 -2.29 16.17 -19.53
C ALA A 303 -3.18 17.00 -18.61
N PHE A 304 -2.58 17.63 -17.60
CA PHE A 304 -3.29 18.57 -16.71
C PHE A 304 -3.69 19.82 -17.50
N LEU A 305 -4.93 20.25 -17.29
CA LEU A 305 -5.49 21.43 -17.93
C LEU A 305 -5.42 22.59 -16.94
N PRO A 306 -4.52 23.58 -17.15
CA PRO A 306 -4.54 24.79 -16.33
C PRO A 306 -5.85 25.52 -16.61
N GLN A 307 -6.76 25.55 -15.63
CA GLN A 307 -7.95 26.39 -15.72
C GLN A 307 -7.51 27.84 -15.73
N ALA A 308 -7.46 28.44 -16.92
CA ALA A 308 -7.34 29.88 -17.06
C ALA A 308 -8.51 30.50 -16.28
N GLN A 309 -8.21 31.26 -15.23
CA GLN A 309 -9.25 32.03 -14.54
C GLN A 309 -9.92 32.92 -15.58
N ARG A 310 -11.22 32.69 -15.83
CA ARG A 310 -12.06 33.66 -16.52
C ARG A 310 -11.99 34.93 -15.68
N SER A 311 -11.23 35.91 -16.17
CA SER A 311 -11.14 37.20 -15.52
C SER A 311 -12.53 37.80 -15.49
N ARG A 312 -13.14 37.84 -14.30
CA ARG A 312 -14.28 38.71 -14.02
C ARG A 312 -13.75 40.14 -14.09
N ARG A 313 -13.65 40.66 -15.31
CA ARG A 313 -13.63 42.10 -15.54
C ARG A 313 -14.91 42.65 -14.91
N LYS A 314 -14.74 43.37 -13.81
CA LYS A 314 -15.75 44.31 -13.31
C LYS A 314 -15.79 45.51 -14.26
#